data_AF-A0A1G3TX89-F1
#
_entry.id   AF-A0A1G3TX89-F1
#
_cell.length_a   1.000
_cell.length_b   1.000
_cell.length_c   1.000
_cell.angle_alpha   90.00
_cell.angle_beta   90.00
_cell.angle_gamma   90.00
#
_symmetry.space_group_name_H-M   'P 1'
#
loop_
_entity.id
_entity.type
_entity.pdbx_description
1 polymer ?
#
loop_
_entity_poly.entity_id
_entity_poly.type
_entity_poly.pdbx_seq_one_letter_code
_entity_poly.pdbx_strand_id
1 'polypeptide(L)'
;MTGYTQKDLLGKKHTILRHPDTSNEIYKDLWTTIRQGKPWHGRIKNHTKNKESYWIDAHIEPIFNNDYIVGYQAIQQNITNEALFETLAKIDALTGLFNRYTIEELTQLFINESQLYKKPFSVIIVDVDDFKQINDNYGHQVGDEVLKKLSEIFQILIRSSDRIGRWGGEEFLILLPQTSYIKAKEMAERLRIGLSSYKFDTIGYKTASFGVAEIETKDTIDSLIGRADKALYISKEMGKNLVN
;
A
#
# COMPACT_ATOMS: atom_id res chain seq x y z
N MET A 1 2.81 -29.21 -2.25
CA MET A 1 2.50 -27.95 -1.55
C MET A 1 3.55 -27.60 -0.49
N THR A 2 3.74 -28.40 0.56
CA THR A 2 4.56 -27.97 1.72
C THR A 2 6.05 -28.39 1.66
N GLY A 3 6.42 -29.31 0.77
CA GLY A 3 7.76 -29.91 0.70
C GLY A 3 8.09 -30.88 1.84
N TYR A 4 7.16 -31.10 2.78
CA TYR A 4 7.27 -32.09 3.84
C TYR A 4 6.65 -33.42 3.41
N THR A 5 7.26 -34.53 3.85
CA THR A 5 6.68 -35.87 3.67
C THR A 5 5.65 -36.17 4.77
N GLN A 6 4.79 -37.18 4.56
CA GLN A 6 3.86 -37.63 5.60
C GLN A 6 4.58 -37.99 6.91
N LYS A 7 5.74 -38.65 6.82
CA LYS A 7 6.56 -39.02 7.98
C LYS A 7 7.11 -37.80 8.72
N ASP A 8 7.37 -36.70 8.01
CA ASP A 8 7.84 -35.46 8.62
C ASP A 8 6.73 -34.76 9.43
N LEU A 9 5.46 -34.97 9.06
CA LEU A 9 4.31 -34.25 9.63
C LEU A 9 3.58 -35.04 10.71
N LEU A 10 3.54 -36.37 10.62
CA LEU A 10 2.84 -37.21 11.59
C LEU A 10 3.45 -37.04 13.00
N GLY A 11 2.58 -36.76 13.98
CA GLY A 11 2.98 -36.52 15.37
C GLY A 11 3.61 -35.15 15.64
N LYS A 12 3.76 -34.28 14.64
CA LYS A 12 4.25 -32.90 14.81
C LYS A 12 3.09 -31.92 14.95
N LYS A 13 3.36 -30.80 15.63
CA LYS A 13 2.41 -29.69 15.74
C LYS A 13 2.36 -28.92 14.41
N HIS A 14 1.16 -28.47 14.04
CA HIS A 14 0.91 -27.61 12.85
C HIS A 14 1.81 -26.35 12.80
N THR A 15 2.35 -25.92 13.93
CA THR A 15 3.29 -24.80 14.05
C THR A 15 4.55 -24.94 13.20
N ILE A 16 4.89 -26.16 12.73
CA ILE A 16 6.03 -26.38 11.82
C ILE A 16 5.91 -25.63 10.48
N LEU A 17 4.68 -25.36 10.03
CA LEU A 17 4.39 -24.66 8.77
C LEU A 17 4.25 -23.14 8.96
N ARG A 18 4.19 -22.66 10.20
CA ARG A 18 3.84 -21.29 10.53
C ARG A 18 4.90 -20.30 10.03
N HIS A 19 4.48 -19.32 9.23
CA HIS A 19 5.35 -18.24 8.79
C HIS A 19 5.56 -17.18 9.91
N PRO A 20 6.77 -16.60 10.07
CA PRO A 20 7.04 -15.53 11.03
C PRO A 20 6.12 -14.30 10.88
N ASP A 21 5.88 -13.86 9.64
CA ASP A 21 5.01 -12.72 9.33
C ASP A 21 3.52 -12.93 9.65
N THR A 22 3.09 -14.16 9.96
CA THR A 22 1.67 -14.41 10.26
C THR A 22 1.35 -14.03 11.69
N SER A 23 0.44 -13.05 11.83
CA SER A 23 -0.04 -12.54 13.10
C SER A 23 -0.47 -13.66 14.04
N ASN A 24 -0.07 -13.53 15.32
CA ASN A 24 -0.54 -14.42 16.39
C ASN A 24 -2.06 -14.39 16.57
N GLU A 25 -2.72 -13.30 16.16
CA GLU A 25 -4.17 -13.12 16.32
C GLU A 25 -4.96 -14.14 15.51
N ILE A 26 -4.53 -14.43 14.27
CA ILE A 26 -5.17 -15.43 13.41
C ILE A 26 -5.17 -16.81 14.07
N TYR A 27 -4.04 -17.20 14.67
CA TYR A 27 -3.95 -18.49 15.37
C TYR A 27 -4.75 -18.50 16.67
N LYS A 28 -4.81 -17.37 17.38
CA LYS A 28 -5.64 -17.24 18.58
C LYS A 28 -7.12 -17.39 18.23
N ASP A 29 -7.57 -16.72 17.18
CA ASP A 29 -8.93 -16.81 16.65
C ASP A 29 -9.27 -18.24 16.20
N LEU A 30 -8.40 -18.85 15.39
CA LEU A 30 -8.51 -20.24 14.94
C LEU A 30 -8.72 -21.20 16.13
N TRP A 31 -7.80 -21.20 17.09
CA TRP A 31 -7.86 -22.14 18.22
C TRP A 31 -9.03 -21.85 19.16
N THR A 32 -9.42 -20.59 19.31
CA THR A 32 -10.60 -20.22 20.10
C THR A 32 -11.88 -20.73 19.45
N THR A 33 -12.00 -20.57 18.13
CA THR A 33 -13.17 -20.96 17.35
C THR A 33 -13.37 -22.47 17.33
N ILE A 34 -12.36 -23.24 16.92
CA ILE A 34 -12.52 -24.69 16.76
C ILE A 34 -12.65 -25.43 18.09
N ARG A 35 -12.09 -24.89 19.19
CA ARG A 35 -12.28 -25.45 20.54
C ARG A 35 -13.69 -25.23 21.09
N GLN A 36 -14.43 -24.25 20.57
CA GLN A 36 -15.84 -24.06 20.88
C GLN A 36 -16.76 -24.96 20.04
N GLY A 37 -16.20 -25.86 19.23
CA GLY A 37 -16.98 -26.73 18.35
C GLY A 37 -17.51 -26.03 17.09
N LYS A 38 -16.98 -24.86 16.74
CA LYS A 38 -17.38 -24.09 15.55
C LYS A 38 -16.39 -24.30 14.40
N PRO A 39 -16.85 -24.32 13.14
CA PRO A 39 -15.95 -24.30 12.00
C PRO A 39 -15.20 -22.98 11.94
N TRP A 40 -13.97 -23.01 11.44
CA TRP A 40 -13.13 -21.85 11.22
C TRP A 40 -12.72 -21.74 9.75
N HIS A 41 -12.70 -20.53 9.24
CA HIS A 41 -12.28 -20.23 7.88
C HIS A 41 -11.31 -19.04 7.88
N GLY A 42 -10.23 -19.13 7.10
CA GLY A 42 -9.34 -18.00 6.91
C GLY A 42 -8.10 -18.27 6.07
N ARG A 43 -7.47 -17.17 5.65
CA ARG A 43 -6.24 -17.18 4.86
C ARG A 43 -5.01 -17.12 5.77
N ILE A 44 -4.04 -18.00 5.54
CA ILE A 44 -2.83 -18.14 6.36
C ILE A 44 -1.60 -18.14 5.45
N LYS A 45 -0.59 -17.34 5.79
CA LYS A 45 0.74 -17.42 5.19
C LYS A 45 1.56 -18.48 5.93
N ASN A 46 2.15 -19.41 5.19
CA ASN A 46 2.98 -20.49 5.71
C ASN A 46 4.35 -20.51 5.00
N HIS A 47 5.28 -21.33 5.50
CA HIS A 47 6.52 -21.64 4.80
C HIS A 47 6.66 -23.13 4.48
N THR A 48 7.33 -23.44 3.37
CA THR A 48 7.68 -24.81 3.00
C THR A 48 8.85 -25.33 3.83
N LYS A 49 9.20 -26.61 3.67
CA LYS A 49 10.43 -27.20 4.26
C LYS A 49 11.70 -26.44 3.87
N ASN A 50 11.70 -25.82 2.69
CA ASN A 50 12.82 -25.02 2.18
C ASN A 50 12.70 -23.52 2.53
N LYS A 51 11.77 -23.15 3.42
CA LYS A 51 11.49 -21.77 3.86
C LYS A 51 10.89 -20.84 2.80
N GLU A 52 10.37 -21.37 1.70
CA GLU A 52 9.62 -20.56 0.73
C GLU A 52 8.24 -20.23 1.27
N SER A 53 7.79 -18.98 1.09
CA SER A 53 6.45 -18.55 1.49
C SER A 53 5.38 -19.11 0.58
N TYR A 54 4.23 -19.49 1.13
CA TYR A 54 3.02 -19.79 0.38
C TYR A 54 1.77 -19.41 1.19
N TRP A 55 0.70 -19.05 0.48
CA TRP A 55 -0.59 -18.75 1.09
C TRP A 55 -1.55 -19.92 0.95
N ILE A 56 -2.33 -20.17 1.99
CA ILE A 56 -3.45 -21.09 1.96
C ILE A 56 -4.74 -20.39 2.34
N ASP A 57 -5.82 -20.83 1.72
CA ASP A 57 -7.17 -20.64 2.23
C ASP A 57 -7.59 -21.93 2.92
N ALA A 58 -7.96 -21.85 4.19
CA ALA A 58 -8.17 -23.01 5.04
C ALA A 58 -9.58 -23.02 5.64
N HIS A 59 -10.21 -24.18 5.59
CA HIS A 59 -11.45 -24.49 6.29
C HIS A 59 -11.18 -25.60 7.30
N ILE A 60 -11.42 -25.34 8.58
CA ILE A 60 -11.12 -26.27 9.68
C ILE A 60 -12.40 -26.57 10.44
N GLU A 61 -12.75 -27.85 10.53
CA GLU A 61 -13.95 -28.33 11.20
C GLU A 61 -13.59 -29.26 12.37
N PRO A 62 -14.24 -29.11 13.54
CA PRO A 62 -14.14 -30.07 14.62
C PRO A 62 -14.88 -31.37 14.27
N ILE A 63 -14.27 -32.51 14.62
CA ILE A 63 -14.87 -33.83 14.49
C ILE A 63 -15.41 -34.23 15.87
N PHE A 64 -16.68 -34.65 15.92
CA PHE A 64 -17.35 -35.05 17.15
C PHE A 64 -17.54 -36.56 17.26
N ASN A 65 -17.49 -37.06 18.49
CA ASN A 65 -17.98 -38.38 18.89
C ASN A 65 -18.76 -38.22 20.20
N ASN A 66 -20.06 -38.53 20.18
CA ASN A 66 -20.95 -38.39 21.34
C ASN A 66 -20.79 -37.04 22.07
N ASP A 67 -20.90 -35.94 21.32
CA ASP A 67 -20.75 -34.55 21.77
C ASP A 67 -19.34 -34.10 22.21
N TYR A 68 -18.36 -34.99 22.17
CA TYR A 68 -16.96 -34.64 22.45
C TYR A 68 -16.18 -34.42 21.16
N ILE A 69 -15.39 -33.34 21.13
CA ILE A 69 -14.43 -33.09 20.04
C ILE A 69 -13.30 -34.12 20.15
N VAL A 70 -13.18 -34.99 19.15
CA VAL A 70 -12.14 -36.03 19.07
C VAL A 70 -11.01 -35.68 18.11
N GLY A 71 -11.17 -34.63 17.32
CA GLY A 71 -10.16 -34.17 16.38
C GLY A 71 -10.61 -32.96 15.56
N TYR A 72 -9.78 -32.60 14.59
CA TYR A 72 -10.04 -31.52 13.65
C TYR A 72 -9.68 -31.99 12.24
N GLN A 73 -10.53 -31.67 11.28
CA GLN A 73 -10.25 -31.85 9.85
C GLN A 73 -10.00 -30.49 9.23
N ALA A 74 -9.02 -30.42 8.32
CA ALA A 74 -8.73 -29.19 7.58
C ALA A 74 -8.72 -29.48 6.08
N ILE A 75 -9.43 -28.66 5.31
CA ILE A 75 -9.29 -28.54 3.85
C ILE A 75 -8.46 -27.27 3.59
N GLN A 76 -7.46 -27.38 2.73
CA GLN A 76 -6.55 -26.27 2.42
C GLN A 76 -6.39 -26.16 0.91
N GLN A 77 -6.65 -24.96 0.38
CA GLN A 77 -6.35 -24.60 -1.00
C GLN A 77 -5.11 -23.71 -1.02
N ASN A 78 -4.17 -23.98 -1.92
CA ASN A 78 -3.06 -23.06 -2.17
C ASN A 78 -3.59 -21.86 -2.96
N ILE A 79 -3.49 -20.67 -2.39
CA ILE A 79 -3.92 -19.39 -2.99
C ILE A 79 -2.73 -18.44 -3.21
N THR A 80 -1.51 -18.97 -3.31
CA THR A 80 -0.29 -18.16 -3.38
C THR A 80 -0.28 -17.26 -4.61
N ASN A 81 -0.73 -17.79 -5.75
CA ASN A 81 -0.78 -17.01 -6.99
C ASN A 81 -1.83 -15.91 -6.89
N GLU A 82 -3.01 -16.23 -6.34
CA GLU A 82 -4.11 -15.32 -6.12
C GLU A 82 -3.71 -14.20 -5.15
N ALA A 83 -3.05 -14.52 -4.04
CA ALA A 83 -2.53 -13.53 -3.09
C ALA A 83 -1.42 -12.66 -3.69
N LEU A 84 -0.57 -13.24 -4.55
CA LEU A 84 0.43 -12.50 -5.31
C LEU A 84 -0.23 -11.57 -6.33
N PHE A 85 -1.23 -12.04 -7.08
CA PHE A 85 -2.02 -11.23 -8.00
C PHE A 85 -2.75 -10.11 -7.26
N GLU A 86 -3.34 -10.36 -6.10
CA GLU A 86 -3.96 -9.33 -5.26
C GLU A 86 -2.94 -8.27 -4.81
N THR A 87 -1.69 -8.66 -4.57
CA THR A 87 -0.61 -7.72 -4.19
C THR A 87 -0.13 -6.92 -5.41
N LEU A 88 0.12 -7.57 -6.54
CA LEU A 88 0.50 -6.92 -7.80
C LEU A 88 -0.61 -6.02 -8.33
N ALA A 89 -1.87 -6.39 -8.10
CA ALA A 89 -3.04 -5.58 -8.43
C ALA A 89 -3.15 -4.32 -7.57
N LYS A 90 -2.34 -4.17 -6.50
CA LYS A 90 -2.36 -2.99 -5.63
C LYS A 90 -1.24 -1.99 -5.88
N ILE A 91 -0.18 -2.40 -6.56
CA ILE A 91 1.02 -1.59 -6.74
C ILE A 91 1.26 -1.23 -8.20
N ASP A 92 1.88 -0.09 -8.43
CA ASP A 92 2.40 0.32 -9.73
C ASP A 92 3.74 -0.39 -9.97
N ALA A 93 3.84 -1.18 -11.04
CA ALA A 93 5.00 -2.02 -11.31
C ALA A 93 6.29 -1.24 -11.56
N LEU A 94 6.19 0.02 -12.02
CA LEU A 94 7.36 0.86 -12.29
C LEU A 94 7.96 1.41 -11.00
N THR A 95 7.12 1.95 -10.13
CA THR A 95 7.54 2.74 -8.96
C THR A 95 7.51 1.95 -7.64
N GLY A 96 6.81 0.82 -7.60
CA GLY A 96 6.57 0.04 -6.39
C GLY A 96 5.61 0.70 -5.38
N LEU A 97 5.05 1.85 -5.72
CA LEU A 97 4.05 2.56 -4.91
C LEU A 97 2.67 1.95 -5.10
N PHE A 98 1.67 2.41 -4.33
CA PHE A 98 0.27 2.07 -4.63
C PHE A 98 -0.10 2.53 -6.04
N ASN A 99 -0.85 1.72 -6.76
CA ASN A 99 -1.44 2.16 -8.02
C ASN A 99 -2.64 3.08 -7.79
N ARG A 100 -3.14 3.68 -8.87
CA ARG A 100 -4.30 4.57 -8.85
C ARG A 100 -5.50 3.96 -8.12
N TYR A 101 -5.85 2.72 -8.44
CA TYR A 101 -6.99 2.04 -7.83
C TYR A 101 -6.86 1.98 -6.30
N THR A 102 -5.70 1.54 -5.81
CA THR A 102 -5.49 1.36 -4.37
C THR A 102 -5.39 2.68 -3.62
N ILE A 103 -4.73 3.70 -4.19
CA ILE A 103 -4.64 5.00 -3.54
C ILE A 103 -6.01 5.70 -3.50
N GLU A 104 -6.89 5.46 -4.49
CA GLU A 104 -8.27 5.94 -4.50
C GLU A 104 -9.13 5.27 -3.41
N GLU A 105 -9.03 3.94 -3.25
CA GLU A 105 -9.69 3.21 -2.15
C GLU A 105 -9.23 3.72 -0.77
N LEU A 106 -7.92 3.93 -0.60
CA LEU A 106 -7.37 4.47 0.64
C LEU A 106 -7.82 5.92 0.89
N THR A 107 -7.98 6.72 -0.18
CA THR A 107 -8.52 8.08 -0.07
C THR A 107 -9.94 8.04 0.47
N GLN A 108 -10.80 7.18 -0.09
CA GLN A 108 -12.17 7.03 0.40
C GLN A 108 -12.23 6.61 1.87
N LEU A 109 -11.36 5.67 2.26
CA LEU A 109 -11.24 5.23 3.65
C LEU A 109 -10.91 6.40 4.57
N PHE A 110 -9.87 7.20 4.25
CA PHE A 110 -9.46 8.31 5.08
C PHE A 110 -10.47 9.47 5.09
N ILE A 111 -11.19 9.72 4.00
CA ILE A 111 -12.33 10.66 3.99
C ILE A 111 -13.37 10.22 5.03
N ASN A 112 -13.78 8.94 5.00
CA ASN A 112 -14.78 8.41 5.93
C ASN A 112 -14.32 8.50 7.39
N GLU A 113 -13.07 8.12 7.68
CA GLU A 113 -12.49 8.23 9.02
C GLU A 113 -12.40 9.68 9.50
N SER A 114 -11.95 10.58 8.63
CA SER A 114 -11.84 12.01 8.93
C SER A 114 -13.19 12.62 9.29
N GLN A 115 -14.23 12.34 8.49
CA GLN A 115 -15.59 12.84 8.73
C GLN A 115 -16.19 12.25 10.01
N LEU A 116 -15.99 10.95 10.26
CA LEU A 116 -16.51 10.27 11.44
C LEU A 116 -15.86 10.78 12.73
N TYR A 117 -14.53 10.88 12.74
CA TYR A 117 -13.75 11.22 13.94
C TYR A 117 -13.40 12.71 14.05
N LYS A 118 -13.82 13.53 13.08
CA LYS A 118 -13.50 14.97 12.98
C LYS A 118 -12.00 15.23 13.09
N LYS A 119 -11.20 14.41 12.40
CA LYS A 119 -9.74 14.55 12.33
C LYS A 119 -9.33 15.19 11.01
N PRO A 120 -8.32 16.08 10.98
CA PRO A 120 -7.90 16.69 9.73
C PRO A 120 -7.33 15.61 8.80
N PHE A 121 -7.56 15.73 7.50
CA PHE A 121 -6.99 14.85 6.49
C PHE A 121 -6.66 15.71 5.27
N SER A 122 -5.43 15.59 4.79
CA SER A 122 -4.96 16.37 3.65
C SER A 122 -4.39 15.46 2.59
N VAL A 123 -4.45 15.93 1.34
CA VAL A 123 -3.85 15.27 0.19
C VAL A 123 -2.84 16.21 -0.47
N ILE A 124 -1.85 15.62 -1.13
CA ILE A 124 -0.91 16.33 -1.99
C ILE A 124 -0.92 15.63 -3.35
N ILE A 125 -1.18 16.38 -4.41
CA ILE A 125 -0.94 15.94 -5.79
C ILE A 125 0.39 16.51 -6.24
N VAL A 126 1.19 15.66 -6.86
CA VAL A 126 2.53 15.99 -7.34
C VAL A 126 2.61 15.66 -8.82
N ASP A 127 3.24 16.53 -9.60
CA ASP A 127 3.54 16.28 -11.00
C ASP A 127 4.98 16.71 -11.31
N VAL A 128 5.71 15.83 -12.02
CA VAL A 128 7.11 16.07 -12.38
C VAL A 128 7.20 17.14 -13.48
N ASP A 129 7.90 18.22 -13.17
CA ASP A 129 8.03 19.34 -14.09
C ASP A 129 8.80 18.94 -15.34
N ASP A 130 8.24 19.32 -16.51
CA ASP A 130 8.85 19.08 -17.82
C ASP A 130 9.10 17.60 -18.14
N PHE A 131 8.34 16.68 -17.54
CA PHE A 131 8.51 15.24 -17.74
C PHE A 131 8.47 14.81 -19.21
N LYS A 132 7.56 15.39 -20.00
CA LYS A 132 7.52 15.17 -21.45
C LYS A 132 8.85 15.54 -22.13
N GLN A 133 9.47 16.66 -21.76
CA GLN A 133 10.76 17.07 -22.32
C GLN A 133 11.89 16.11 -21.91
N ILE A 134 11.82 15.51 -20.71
CA ILE A 134 12.76 14.46 -20.30
C ILE A 134 12.65 13.26 -21.24
N ASN A 135 11.43 12.80 -21.49
CA ASN A 135 11.19 11.66 -22.40
C ASN A 135 11.60 11.99 -23.84
N ASP A 136 11.25 13.17 -24.34
CA ASP A 136 11.52 13.57 -25.72
C ASP A 136 13.04 13.71 -25.98
N ASN A 137 13.81 14.19 -25.00
CA ASN A 137 15.25 14.44 -25.15
C ASN A 137 16.14 13.24 -24.76
N TYR A 138 15.70 12.40 -23.82
CA TYR A 138 16.54 11.35 -23.23
C TYR A 138 15.92 9.94 -23.32
N GLY A 139 14.69 9.83 -23.82
CA GLY A 139 13.96 8.57 -23.97
C GLY A 139 13.22 8.13 -22.70
N HIS A 140 12.21 7.27 -22.89
CA HIS A 140 11.34 6.81 -21.82
C HIS A 140 12.06 6.09 -20.68
N GLN A 141 13.15 5.37 -20.96
CA GLN A 141 13.94 4.71 -19.91
C GLN A 141 14.49 5.72 -18.89
N VAL A 142 14.89 6.92 -19.34
CA VAL A 142 15.38 7.96 -18.44
C VAL A 142 14.23 8.58 -17.65
N GLY A 143 13.07 8.77 -18.27
CA GLY A 143 11.86 9.19 -17.56
C GLY A 143 11.45 8.19 -16.48
N ASP A 144 11.49 6.90 -16.78
CA ASP A 144 11.21 5.83 -15.83
C ASP A 144 12.15 5.86 -14.61
N GLU A 145 13.44 6.10 -14.82
CA GLU A 145 14.40 6.27 -13.72
C GLU A 145 14.11 7.51 -12.85
N VAL A 146 13.60 8.60 -13.45
CA VAL A 146 13.15 9.77 -12.68
C VAL A 146 11.98 9.41 -11.77
N LEU A 147 10.98 8.71 -12.30
CA LEU A 147 9.81 8.30 -11.52
C LEU A 147 10.17 7.33 -10.40
N LYS A 148 11.04 6.35 -10.65
CA LYS A 148 11.57 5.44 -9.62
C LYS A 148 12.28 6.20 -8.52
N LYS A 149 13.21 7.10 -8.89
CA LYS A 149 14.00 7.84 -7.90
C LYS A 149 13.15 8.78 -7.06
N LEU A 150 12.19 9.47 -7.67
CA LEU A 150 11.20 10.27 -6.94
C LEU A 150 10.45 9.42 -5.92
N SER A 151 10.01 8.24 -6.34
CA SER A 151 9.28 7.30 -5.48
C SER A 151 10.12 6.84 -4.28
N GLU A 152 11.40 6.58 -4.47
CA GLU A 152 12.33 6.26 -3.38
C GLU A 152 12.52 7.44 -2.41
N ILE A 153 12.78 8.64 -2.94
CA ILE A 153 12.98 9.85 -2.14
C ILE A 153 11.74 10.13 -1.29
N PHE A 154 10.55 10.05 -1.89
CA PHE A 154 9.31 10.37 -1.19
C PHE A 154 9.01 9.34 -0.10
N GLN A 155 9.19 8.05 -0.36
CA GLN A 155 9.00 6.99 0.65
C GLN A 155 9.90 7.17 1.88
N ILE A 156 11.12 7.71 1.71
CA ILE A 156 12.03 7.99 2.83
C ILE A 156 11.56 9.19 3.66
N LEU A 157 10.92 10.18 3.02
CA LEU A 157 10.56 11.45 3.64
C LEU A 157 9.20 11.46 4.35
N ILE A 158 8.24 10.67 3.84
CA ILE A 158 6.91 10.53 4.42
C ILE A 158 6.92 9.63 5.67
N ARG A 159 5.86 9.73 6.49
CA ARG A 159 5.73 8.92 7.72
C ARG A 159 5.11 7.56 7.40
N SER A 160 5.25 6.60 8.32
CA SER A 160 4.60 5.28 8.20
C SER A 160 3.07 5.34 8.17
N SER A 161 2.46 6.40 8.70
CA SER A 161 1.02 6.66 8.64
C SER A 161 0.55 7.14 7.27
N ASP A 162 1.46 7.75 6.51
CA ASP A 162 1.15 8.39 5.25
C ASP A 162 1.07 7.33 4.14
N ARG A 163 0.35 7.62 3.07
CA ARG A 163 0.25 6.73 1.90
C ARG A 163 0.63 7.49 0.66
N ILE A 164 1.27 6.82 -0.27
CA ILE A 164 1.68 7.40 -1.54
C ILE A 164 1.37 6.40 -2.66
N GLY A 165 0.80 6.91 -3.75
CA GLY A 165 0.53 6.14 -4.95
C GLY A 165 0.81 6.93 -6.21
N ARG A 166 1.05 6.21 -7.31
CA ARG A 166 1.13 6.79 -8.65
C ARG A 166 -0.29 6.98 -9.18
N TRP A 167 -0.68 8.22 -9.39
CA TRP A 167 -2.02 8.60 -9.84
C TRP A 167 -2.22 8.35 -11.33
N GLY A 168 -1.17 8.58 -12.13
CA GLY A 168 -1.12 8.29 -13.56
C GLY A 168 0.03 9.04 -14.23
N GLY A 169 0.65 8.46 -15.27
CA GLY A 169 1.77 9.13 -15.96
C GLY A 169 2.90 9.54 -15.00
N GLU A 170 3.15 10.84 -14.90
CA GLU A 170 4.09 11.50 -14.02
C GLU A 170 3.48 12.05 -12.72
N GLU A 171 2.20 11.77 -12.48
CA GLU A 171 1.44 12.27 -11.33
C GLU A 171 1.43 11.29 -10.16
N PHE A 172 1.55 11.82 -8.94
CA PHE A 172 1.52 11.08 -7.68
C PHE A 172 0.52 11.70 -6.71
N LEU A 173 -0.13 10.85 -5.91
CA LEU A 173 -1.05 11.26 -4.85
C LEU A 173 -0.50 10.80 -3.50
N ILE A 174 -0.41 11.73 -2.55
CA ILE A 174 0.03 11.48 -1.18
C ILE A 174 -1.11 11.78 -0.22
N LEU A 175 -1.41 10.83 0.65
CA LEU A 175 -2.47 10.90 1.65
C LEU A 175 -1.85 11.11 3.03
N LEU A 176 -2.28 12.18 3.72
CA LEU A 176 -1.77 12.58 5.03
C LEU A 176 -2.89 12.52 6.06
N PRO A 177 -3.19 11.33 6.62
CA PRO A 177 -4.18 11.21 7.68
C PRO A 177 -3.79 12.02 8.91
N GLN A 178 -4.78 12.58 9.60
CA GLN A 178 -4.59 13.37 10.82
C GLN A 178 -3.65 14.58 10.63
N THR A 179 -3.61 15.14 9.42
CA THR A 179 -2.72 16.25 9.06
C THR A 179 -3.52 17.41 8.48
N SER A 180 -3.32 18.61 9.05
CA SER A 180 -3.93 19.85 8.57
C SER A 180 -3.20 20.41 7.36
N TYR A 181 -3.85 21.33 6.64
CA TYR A 181 -3.34 21.99 5.45
C TYR A 181 -1.94 22.59 5.65
N ILE A 182 -1.72 23.29 6.78
CA ILE A 182 -0.43 23.93 7.08
C ILE A 182 0.68 22.88 7.17
N LYS A 183 0.45 21.78 7.90
CA LYS A 183 1.42 20.70 8.05
C LYS A 183 1.59 19.90 6.74
N ALA A 184 0.53 19.80 5.95
CA ALA A 184 0.59 19.19 4.62
C ALA A 184 1.46 20.03 3.67
N LYS A 185 1.33 21.36 3.70
CA LYS A 185 2.23 22.27 2.96
C LYS A 185 3.68 22.15 3.39
N GLU A 186 3.96 22.08 4.69
CA GLU A 186 5.31 21.84 5.20
C GLU A 186 5.89 20.50 4.69
N MET A 187 5.07 19.44 4.64
CA MET A 187 5.47 18.16 4.06
C MET A 187 5.75 18.28 2.56
N ALA A 188 4.86 18.93 1.80
CA ALA A 188 5.03 19.15 0.37
C ALA A 188 6.33 19.93 0.08
N GLU A 189 6.66 20.95 0.86
CA GLU A 189 7.92 21.69 0.72
C GLU A 189 9.14 20.80 0.99
N ARG A 190 9.07 19.92 2.00
CA ARG A 190 10.15 18.94 2.25
C ARG A 190 10.35 18.00 1.08
N LEU A 191 9.26 17.50 0.49
CA LEU A 191 9.32 16.63 -0.70
C LEU A 191 9.88 17.37 -1.91
N ARG A 192 9.45 18.61 -2.14
CA ARG A 192 9.94 19.48 -3.21
C ARG A 192 11.44 19.74 -3.10
N ILE A 193 11.93 20.07 -1.92
CA ILE A 193 13.37 20.25 -1.64
C ILE A 193 14.11 18.92 -1.81
N GLY A 194 13.53 17.81 -1.34
CA GLY A 194 14.10 16.47 -1.48
C GLY A 194 14.37 16.08 -2.93
N LEU A 195 13.41 16.31 -3.82
CA LEU A 195 13.58 16.04 -5.25
C LEU A 195 14.54 17.05 -5.92
N SER A 196 14.34 18.35 -5.68
CA SER A 196 15.14 19.40 -6.36
C SER A 196 16.61 19.43 -5.95
N SER A 197 16.95 18.86 -4.80
CA SER A 197 18.34 18.68 -4.36
C SER A 197 19.00 17.39 -4.88
N TYR A 198 18.22 16.46 -5.43
CA TYR A 198 18.77 15.24 -6.02
C TYR A 198 19.33 15.51 -7.43
N LYS A 199 20.60 15.16 -7.62
CA LYS A 199 21.27 15.26 -8.93
C LYS A 199 21.21 13.91 -9.64
N PHE A 200 20.48 13.84 -10.74
CA PHE A 200 20.53 12.71 -11.66
C PHE A 200 21.81 12.78 -12.50
N ASP A 201 22.50 11.65 -12.65
CA ASP A 201 23.81 11.59 -13.32
C ASP A 201 23.78 12.16 -14.75
N THR A 202 22.74 11.81 -15.52
CA THR A 202 22.66 12.16 -16.95
C THR A 202 21.91 13.47 -17.21
N ILE A 203 20.90 13.79 -16.40
CA ILE A 203 19.94 14.86 -16.72
C ILE A 203 19.97 16.02 -15.71
N GLY A 204 20.87 15.99 -14.73
CA GLY A 204 21.05 17.05 -13.74
C GLY A 204 19.93 17.09 -12.70
N TYR A 205 19.55 18.28 -12.26
CA TYR A 205 18.47 18.46 -11.27
C TYR A 205 17.10 18.45 -11.94
N LYS A 206 16.10 17.93 -11.23
CA LYS A 206 14.69 17.92 -11.65
C LYS A 206 13.80 18.43 -10.53
N THR A 207 12.65 18.98 -10.90
CA THR A 207 11.70 19.57 -9.98
C THR A 207 10.31 18.96 -10.19
N ALA A 208 9.43 19.20 -9.23
CA ALA A 208 8.03 18.86 -9.34
C ALA A 208 7.21 20.02 -8.78
N SER A 209 5.98 20.12 -9.27
CA SER A 209 4.98 21.04 -8.75
C SER A 209 4.01 20.28 -7.84
N PHE A 210 3.49 20.97 -6.83
CA PHE A 210 2.67 20.38 -5.78
C PHE A 210 1.39 21.18 -5.57
N GLY A 211 0.27 20.47 -5.42
CA GLY A 211 -1.02 21.01 -5.03
C GLY A 211 -1.54 20.34 -3.76
N VAL A 212 -1.90 21.13 -2.76
CA VAL A 212 -2.30 20.67 -1.43
C VAL A 212 -3.75 21.02 -1.17
N ALA A 213 -4.52 20.07 -0.61
CA ALA A 213 -5.87 20.33 -0.13
C ALA A 213 -6.13 19.61 1.19
N GLU A 214 -6.81 20.27 2.12
CA GLU A 214 -7.37 19.67 3.33
C GLU A 214 -8.85 19.41 3.14
N ILE A 215 -9.32 18.26 3.64
CA ILE A 215 -10.72 17.83 3.62
C ILE A 215 -11.67 18.85 4.26
N GLU A 216 -12.86 18.97 3.66
CA GLU A 216 -14.00 19.72 4.17
C GLU A 216 -15.17 18.77 4.51
N THR A 217 -16.10 19.21 5.35
CA THR A 217 -17.19 18.40 5.96
C THR A 217 -18.05 17.61 4.98
N LYS A 218 -18.06 17.96 3.68
CA LYS A 218 -18.89 17.33 2.63
C LYS A 218 -18.09 16.89 1.42
N ASP A 219 -16.77 16.80 1.55
CA ASP A 219 -15.94 16.38 0.43
C ASP A 219 -16.24 14.94 0.00
N THR A 220 -16.23 14.76 -1.32
CA THR A 220 -16.02 13.48 -1.99
C THR A 220 -14.55 13.38 -2.42
N ILE A 221 -14.16 12.21 -2.95
CA ILE A 221 -12.85 12.05 -3.59
C ILE A 221 -12.66 13.12 -4.67
N ASP A 222 -13.63 13.27 -5.57
CA ASP A 222 -13.56 14.21 -6.70
C ASP A 222 -13.41 15.66 -6.26
N SER A 223 -14.13 16.10 -5.22
CA SER A 223 -14.04 17.50 -4.76
C SER A 223 -12.72 17.78 -4.04
N LEU A 224 -12.20 16.82 -3.26
CA LEU A 224 -10.93 16.94 -2.57
C LEU A 224 -9.75 16.94 -3.55
N ILE A 225 -9.69 15.93 -4.43
CA ILE A 225 -8.66 15.81 -5.47
C ILE A 225 -8.75 17.01 -6.43
N GLY A 226 -9.96 17.39 -6.86
CA GLY A 226 -10.16 18.54 -7.74
C GLY A 226 -9.71 19.88 -7.15
N ARG A 227 -9.71 20.05 -5.81
CA ARG A 227 -9.10 21.23 -5.16
C ARG A 227 -7.57 21.15 -5.18
N ALA A 228 -6.99 19.98 -4.91
CA ALA A 228 -5.55 19.79 -5.00
C ALA A 228 -5.02 19.95 -6.44
N ASP A 229 -5.75 19.48 -7.45
CA ASP A 229 -5.41 19.66 -8.87
C ASP A 229 -5.39 21.14 -9.28
N LYS A 230 -6.39 21.92 -8.83
CA LYS A 230 -6.40 23.37 -9.06
C LYS A 230 -5.19 24.06 -8.43
N ALA A 231 -4.80 23.64 -7.23
CA ALA A 231 -3.62 24.17 -6.58
C ALA A 231 -2.33 23.77 -7.32
N LEU A 232 -2.24 22.52 -7.80
CA LEU A 232 -1.12 22.05 -8.63
C LEU A 232 -1.01 22.85 -9.94
N TYR A 233 -2.14 23.11 -10.60
CA TYR A 233 -2.19 23.93 -11.80
C TYR A 233 -1.63 25.34 -11.54
N ILE A 234 -1.98 25.96 -10.41
CA ILE A 234 -1.44 27.26 -9.99
C ILE A 234 0.09 27.18 -9.82
N SER A 235 0.61 26.13 -9.19
CA SER A 235 2.06 25.91 -9.05
C SER A 235 2.77 25.84 -10.42
N LYS A 236 2.16 25.18 -11.40
CA LYS A 236 2.71 25.09 -12.76
C LYS A 236 2.72 26.44 -13.48
N GLU A 237 1.63 27.20 -13.39
CA GLU A 237 1.51 28.53 -14.02
C GLU A 237 2.42 29.58 -13.37
N MET A 238 2.70 29.46 -12.07
CA MET A 238 3.56 30.39 -11.33
C MET A 238 5.06 30.15 -11.51
N GLY A 239 5.45 29.24 -12.42
CA GLY A 239 6.86 28.99 -12.75
C GLY A 239 7.40 27.64 -12.28
N LYS A 240 6.52 26.71 -11.88
CA LYS A 240 6.85 25.33 -11.46
C LYS A 240 7.74 25.27 -10.22
N ASN A 241 8.12 24.08 -9.75
CA ASN A 241 8.90 23.90 -8.52
C ASN A 241 8.32 24.67 -7.33
N LEU A 242 7.00 24.58 -7.15
CA LEU A 242 6.22 25.33 -6.15
C LEU A 242 5.20 24.43 -5.44
N VAL A 243 4.78 24.87 -4.25
CA VAL A 243 3.70 24.27 -3.46
C VAL A 243 2.57 25.27 -3.31
N ASN A 244 1.36 24.90 -3.75
CA ASN A 244 0.15 25.70 -3.53
C ASN A 244 -0.93 24.93 -2.81
#